data_AF-A0A433SLN9-F1
#
_entry.id   AF-A0A433SLN9-F1
#
_cell.length_a   1.000
_cell.length_b   1.000
_cell.length_c   1.000
_cell.angle_alpha   90.00
_cell.angle_beta   90.00
_cell.angle_gamma   90.00
#
_symmetry.space_group_name_H-M   'P 1'
#
loop_
_entity.id
_entity.type
_entity.pdbx_description
1 polymer ?
#
loop_
_entity_poly.entity_id
_entity_poly.type
_entity_poly.pdbx_seq_one_letter_code
_entity_poly.pdbx_strand_id
1 'polypeptide(L)'
;IDPMLSGVIDPMLSGVIDPMLSGVIDSMLFGVIDPMLSGVIDTMLSSVIDPMLSGVIDPMLSGVIDNMLFGVIDPMLSGVIDTMLSGVIDPMLSGVIDHMLSGVIDPMLFGGIDPLLSGIIGPLLFVVIDPLLSGVINPMLSGVIDPMLSG
;
A
#
# COMPACT_ATOMS: atom_id res chain seq x y z
N ILE A 1 22.40 -83.41 46.68
CA ILE A 1 23.35 -82.56 45.93
C ILE A 1 24.44 -82.19 46.92
N ASP A 2 25.69 -82.52 46.61
CA ASP A 2 26.83 -82.38 47.51
C ASP A 2 27.04 -80.90 47.91
N PRO A 3 27.16 -80.56 49.21
CA PRO A 3 27.42 -79.18 49.66
C PRO A 3 28.70 -78.58 49.04
N MET A 4 29.68 -79.40 48.65
CA MET A 4 30.86 -78.91 47.90
C MET A 4 30.51 -78.46 46.48
N LEU A 5 29.51 -79.08 45.86
CA LEU A 5 29.06 -78.74 44.51
C LEU A 5 28.29 -77.41 44.51
N SER A 6 27.43 -77.17 45.49
CA SER A 6 26.74 -75.86 45.66
C SER A 6 27.73 -74.74 46.01
N GLY A 7 28.71 -75.01 46.88
CA GLY A 7 29.72 -74.02 47.27
C GLY A 7 30.65 -73.55 46.14
N VAL A 8 30.67 -74.25 44.99
CA VAL A 8 31.47 -73.88 43.80
C VAL A 8 30.59 -73.34 42.68
N ILE A 9 29.44 -73.97 42.42
CA ILE A 9 28.56 -73.58 41.30
C ILE A 9 27.93 -72.21 41.54
N ASP A 10 27.40 -71.95 42.75
CA ASP A 10 26.68 -70.70 43.02
C ASP A 10 27.60 -69.46 42.93
N PRO A 11 28.84 -69.49 43.45
CA PRO A 11 29.79 -68.38 43.25
C PRO A 11 30.27 -68.24 41.81
N MET A 12 30.38 -69.34 41.04
CA MET A 12 30.74 -69.25 39.63
C MET A 12 29.62 -68.63 38.78
N LEU A 13 28.36 -68.97 39.07
CA LEU A 13 27.21 -68.38 38.40
C LEU A 13 27.11 -66.89 38.74
N SER A 14 26.99 -66.56 40.04
CA SER A 14 26.73 -65.20 40.50
C SER A 14 27.94 -64.26 40.39
N GLY A 15 29.16 -64.77 40.57
CA GLY A 15 30.38 -63.96 40.62
C GLY A 15 31.08 -63.80 39.28
N VAL A 16 30.81 -64.67 38.30
CA VAL A 16 31.53 -64.68 37.02
C VAL A 16 30.56 -64.67 35.85
N ILE A 17 29.65 -65.65 35.77
CA ILE A 17 28.79 -65.80 34.59
C ILE A 17 27.77 -64.66 34.48
N ASP A 18 27.06 -64.34 35.56
CA ASP A 18 26.04 -63.28 35.55
C ASP A 18 26.64 -61.89 35.26
N PRO A 19 27.77 -61.46 35.90
CA PRO A 19 28.42 -60.20 35.57
C PRO A 19 28.94 -60.13 34.14
N MET A 20 29.46 -61.24 33.60
CA MET A 20 29.90 -61.31 32.20
C MET A 20 28.72 -61.15 31.24
N LEU A 21 27.61 -61.83 31.50
CA LEU A 21 26.39 -61.70 30.71
C LEU A 21 25.83 -60.27 30.76
N SER A 22 25.73 -59.68 31.96
CA SER A 22 25.27 -58.30 32.13
C SER A 22 26.18 -57.32 31.38
N GLY A 23 27.50 -57.42 31.56
CA GLY A 23 28.45 -56.53 30.89
C GLY A 23 28.39 -56.62 29.37
N VAL A 24 28.19 -57.82 28.81
CA VAL A 24 28.01 -58.01 27.37
C VAL A 24 26.70 -57.38 26.90
N ILE A 25 25.59 -57.62 27.60
CA ILE A 25 24.28 -57.06 27.24
C ILE A 25 24.30 -55.53 27.32
N ASP A 26 24.81 -54.97 28.41
CA ASP A 26 24.89 -53.52 28.62
C ASP A 26 25.81 -52.86 27.58
N SER A 27 26.95 -53.47 27.29
CA SER A 27 27.85 -52.98 26.23
C SER A 27 27.19 -53.01 24.85
N MET A 28 26.36 -54.02 24.57
CA MET A 28 25.65 -54.10 23.29
C MET A 28 24.53 -53.06 23.20
N LEU A 29 23.76 -52.89 24.28
CA LEU A 29 22.66 -51.95 24.34
C LEU A 29 23.16 -50.51 24.26
N PHE A 30 23.97 -50.08 25.22
CA PHE A 30 24.40 -48.70 25.35
C PHE A 30 25.56 -48.33 24.42
N GLY A 31 26.42 -49.30 24.09
CA GLY A 31 27.60 -49.06 23.25
C GLY A 31 27.33 -49.15 21.76
N VAL A 32 26.27 -49.85 21.35
CA VAL A 32 26.01 -50.13 19.93
C VAL A 32 24.58 -49.75 19.53
N ILE A 33 23.57 -50.32 20.19
CA ILE A 33 22.17 -50.16 19.78
C ILE A 33 21.72 -48.70 19.96
N ASP A 34 21.92 -48.12 21.14
CA ASP A 34 21.47 -46.75 21.43
C ASP A 34 22.16 -45.70 20.53
N PRO A 35 23.49 -45.72 20.34
CA PRO A 35 24.16 -44.81 19.41
C PRO A 35 23.71 -44.98 17.95
N MET A 36 23.46 -46.21 17.52
CA MET A 36 22.93 -46.47 16.18
C MET A 36 21.53 -45.87 16.02
N LEU A 37 20.65 -46.06 17.00
CA LEU A 37 19.30 -45.52 16.97
C LEU A 37 19.31 -43.98 16.98
N SER A 38 20.11 -43.38 17.86
CA SER A 38 20.28 -41.91 17.90
C SER A 38 20.79 -41.39 16.56
N GLY A 39 21.86 -41.98 16.02
CA GLY A 39 22.45 -41.55 14.76
C GLY A 39 21.47 -41.65 13.59
N VAL A 40 20.65 -42.71 13.53
CA VAL A 40 19.60 -42.86 12.51
C VAL A 40 18.52 -41.79 12.65
N ILE A 41 18.04 -41.54 13.87
CA ILE A 41 17.01 -40.52 14.14
C ILE A 41 17.54 -39.13 13.80
N ASP A 42 18.75 -38.79 14.27
CA ASP A 42 19.39 -37.50 14.04
C ASP A 42 19.65 -37.25 12.55
N THR A 43 20.09 -38.29 11.84
CA THR A 43 20.28 -38.22 10.38
C THR A 43 18.95 -38.02 9.66
N MET A 44 17.89 -38.73 10.06
CA MET A 44 16.57 -38.59 9.47
C MET A 44 16.00 -37.18 9.69
N LEU A 45 16.15 -36.62 10.89
CA LEU A 45 15.71 -35.26 11.20
C LEU A 45 16.48 -34.24 10.37
N SER A 46 17.81 -34.25 10.48
CA SER A 46 18.68 -33.22 9.87
C SER A 46 18.78 -33.30 8.34
N SER A 47 18.71 -34.51 7.77
CA SER A 47 18.95 -34.71 6.34
C SER A 47 17.68 -34.86 5.51
N VAL A 48 16.53 -35.12 6.15
CA VAL A 48 15.26 -35.31 5.45
C VAL A 48 14.21 -34.31 5.91
N ILE A 49 13.92 -34.28 7.22
CA ILE A 49 12.81 -33.47 7.74
C ILE A 49 13.12 -31.98 7.65
N ASP A 50 14.29 -31.54 8.14
CA ASP A 50 14.65 -30.13 8.14
C ASP A 50 14.77 -29.54 6.71
N PRO A 51 15.39 -30.23 5.74
CA PRO A 51 15.41 -29.76 4.35
C PRO A 51 14.03 -29.75 3.69
N MET A 52 13.14 -30.69 4.02
CA MET A 52 11.76 -30.67 3.51
C MET A 52 10.97 -29.47 4.06
N LEU A 53 11.12 -29.16 5.34
CA LEU A 53 10.47 -27.99 5.96
C LEU A 53 10.98 -26.70 5.32
N SER A 54 12.29 -26.47 5.39
CA SER A 54 12.92 -25.22 4.95
C SER A 54 12.95 -25.03 3.43
N GLY A 55 13.12 -26.11 2.67
CA GLY A 55 13.30 -26.05 1.22
C GLY A 55 12.00 -26.17 0.42
N VAL A 56 10.94 -26.73 1.00
CA VAL A 56 9.67 -26.98 0.30
C VAL A 56 8.50 -26.32 0.99
N ILE A 57 8.29 -26.62 2.27
CA ILE A 57 7.08 -26.16 2.97
C ILE A 57 7.12 -24.65 3.18
N ASP A 58 8.21 -24.10 3.71
CA ASP A 58 8.33 -22.66 3.97
C ASP A 58 8.23 -21.81 2.68
N PRO A 59 8.94 -22.15 1.59
CA PRO A 59 8.81 -21.40 0.33
C PRO A 59 7.43 -21.52 -0.30
N MET A 60 6.77 -22.67 -0.20
CA MET A 60 5.39 -22.83 -0.68
C MET A 60 4.44 -21.92 0.10
N LEU A 61 4.56 -21.86 1.43
CA LEU A 61 3.72 -21.01 2.26
C LEU A 61 3.96 -19.52 1.94
N SER A 62 5.22 -19.10 1.86
CA SER A 62 5.58 -17.73 1.46
C SER A 62 5.01 -17.39 0.09
N GLY A 63 5.22 -18.25 -0.90
CA GLY A 63 4.73 -18.02 -2.26
C GLY A 63 3.20 -17.92 -2.34
N VAL A 64 2.46 -18.69 -1.54
CA VAL A 64 0.99 -18.58 -1.47
C VAL A 64 0.57 -17.25 -0.85
N ILE A 65 1.22 -16.83 0.25
CA ILE A 65 0.93 -15.55 0.92
C ILE A 65 1.24 -14.38 -0.02
N ASP A 66 2.41 -14.39 -0.66
CA ASP A 66 2.83 -13.33 -1.57
C ASP A 66 1.89 -13.23 -2.78
N ASN A 67 1.51 -14.36 -3.38
CA ASN A 67 0.55 -14.36 -4.48
C ASN A 67 -0.82 -13.82 -4.06
N MET A 68 -1.27 -14.11 -2.84
CA MET A 68 -2.54 -13.57 -2.34
C MET A 68 -2.47 -12.06 -2.13
N LEU A 69 -1.39 -11.57 -1.52
CA LEU A 69 -1.19 -10.15 -1.26
C LEU A 69 -1.06 -9.37 -2.58
N PHE A 70 -0.07 -9.71 -3.40
CA PHE A 70 0.26 -8.93 -4.59
C PHE A 70 -0.61 -9.25 -5.80
N GLY A 71 -1.10 -10.50 -5.90
CA GLY A 71 -1.91 -10.93 -7.04
C GLY A 71 -3.40 -10.69 -6.90
N VAL A 72 -3.90 -10.55 -5.67
CA VAL A 72 -5.35 -10.41 -5.41
C VAL A 72 -5.67 -9.14 -4.63
N ILE A 73 -5.09 -8.97 -3.44
CA ILE A 73 -5.46 -7.88 -2.54
C ILE A 73 -5.07 -6.51 -3.12
N ASP A 74 -3.82 -6.35 -3.55
CA ASP A 74 -3.34 -5.07 -4.10
C ASP A 74 -4.12 -4.63 -5.36
N PRO A 75 -4.35 -5.49 -6.38
CA PRO A 75 -5.17 -5.14 -7.53
C PRO A 75 -6.61 -4.78 -7.18
N MET A 76 -7.22 -5.48 -6.22
CA MET A 76 -8.57 -5.14 -5.74
C MET A 76 -8.60 -3.76 -5.11
N LEU A 77 -7.62 -3.43 -4.25
CA LEU A 77 -7.54 -2.13 -3.61
C LEU A 77 -7.34 -1.01 -4.65
N SER A 78 -6.42 -1.21 -5.60
CA SER A 78 -6.18 -0.27 -6.69
C SER A 78 -7.45 -0.05 -7.51
N GLY A 79 -8.12 -1.12 -7.92
CA GLY A 79 -9.35 -1.03 -8.71
C GLY A 79 -10.48 -0.29 -7.99
N VAL A 80 -10.64 -0.50 -6.67
CA VAL A 80 -11.63 0.22 -5.86
C VAL A 80 -11.30 1.71 -5.78
N ILE A 81 -10.02 2.07 -5.55
CA ILE A 81 -9.59 3.47 -5.50
C ILE A 81 -9.81 4.15 -6.84
N ASP A 82 -9.39 3.52 -7.94
CA ASP A 82 -9.55 4.06 -9.29
C ASP A 82 -11.03 4.27 -9.65
N THR A 83 -11.89 3.32 -9.27
CA THR A 83 -13.34 3.43 -9.49
C THR A 83 -13.94 4.57 -8.66
N MET A 84 -13.48 4.78 -7.43
CA MET A 84 -13.96 5.87 -6.59
C MET A 84 -13.53 7.24 -7.13
N LEU A 85 -12.28 7.38 -7.56
CA LEU A 85 -11.77 8.62 -8.14
C LEU A 85 -12.51 8.95 -9.44
N SER A 86 -12.48 8.04 -10.41
CA SER A 86 -13.03 8.28 -11.74
C SER A 86 -14.56 8.26 -11.80
N GLY A 87 -15.20 7.41 -10.99
CA GLY A 87 -16.64 7.21 -11.04
C GLY A 87 -17.43 8.14 -10.12
N VAL A 88 -16.80 8.70 -9.08
CA VAL A 88 -17.50 9.50 -8.08
C VAL A 88 -16.89 10.88 -7.95
N ILE A 89 -15.58 10.98 -7.66
CA ILE A 89 -14.95 12.26 -7.34
C ILE A 89 -14.86 13.17 -8.56
N ASP A 90 -14.34 12.66 -9.69
CA ASP A 90 -14.18 13.48 -10.90
C ASP A 90 -15.53 14.00 -11.45
N PRO A 91 -16.60 13.19 -11.55
CA PRO A 91 -17.91 13.67 -11.99
C PRO A 91 -18.52 14.69 -11.04
N MET A 92 -18.34 14.51 -9.72
CA MET A 92 -18.80 15.50 -8.73
C MET A 92 -18.10 16.84 -8.91
N LEU A 93 -16.77 16.83 -9.08
CA LEU A 93 -15.99 18.04 -9.28
C LEU A 93 -16.39 18.73 -10.59
N SER A 94 -16.51 17.98 -11.69
CA SER A 94 -16.96 18.51 -12.98
C SER A 94 -18.35 19.14 -12.85
N GLY A 95 -19.29 18.44 -12.21
CA GLY A 95 -20.65 18.96 -12.02
C GLY A 95 -20.70 20.24 -11.19
N VAL A 96 -19.87 20.35 -10.14
CA VAL A 96 -19.78 21.58 -9.33
C VAL A 96 -19.20 22.74 -10.14
N ILE A 97 -18.14 22.50 -10.92
CA ILE A 97 -17.52 23.53 -11.77
C ILE A 97 -18.51 23.99 -12.85
N ASP A 98 -19.15 23.05 -13.54
CA ASP A 98 -20.12 23.36 -14.59
C ASP A 98 -21.31 24.13 -14.02
N HIS A 99 -21.80 23.77 -12.84
CA HIS A 99 -22.89 24.48 -12.18
C HIS A 99 -22.49 25.89 -11.73
N MET A 100 -21.25 26.08 -11.27
CA MET A 100 -20.75 27.41 -10.92
C MET A 100 -20.61 28.31 -12.15
N LEU A 101 -20.06 27.78 -13.24
CA LEU A 101 -19.91 28.53 -14.49
C LEU A 101 -21.27 28.92 -15.06
N SER A 102 -22.11 27.92 -15.32
CA SER A 102 -23.41 28.12 -15.99
C SER A 102 -24.47 28.76 -15.08
N GLY A 103 -24.45 28.48 -13.78
CA GLY A 103 -25.48 28.91 -12.84
C GLY A 103 -25.19 30.23 -12.15
N VAL A 104 -23.92 30.64 -12.07
CA VAL A 104 -23.51 31.85 -11.33
C VAL A 104 -22.76 32.82 -12.22
N ILE A 105 -21.68 32.37 -12.86
CA ILE A 105 -20.78 33.27 -13.61
C ILE A 105 -21.45 33.78 -14.89
N ASP A 106 -22.02 32.88 -15.69
CA ASP A 106 -22.68 33.25 -16.95
C ASP A 106 -23.86 34.21 -16.72
N PRO A 107 -24.78 33.96 -15.76
CA PRO A 107 -25.86 34.92 -15.48
C PRO A 107 -25.37 36.27 -14.99
N MET A 108 -24.28 36.33 -14.22
CA MET A 108 -23.69 37.61 -13.78
C MET A 108 -23.13 38.41 -14.96
N LEU A 109 -22.44 37.73 -15.89
CA LEU A 109 -21.89 38.35 -17.10
C LEU A 109 -23.00 38.81 -18.04
N PHE A 110 -23.80 37.87 -18.53
CA PHE A 110 -24.79 38.13 -19.59
C PHE A 110 -26.04 38.86 -19.08
N GLY A 111 -26.43 38.65 -17.82
CA GLY A 111 -27.60 39.27 -17.22
C GLY A 111 -27.32 40.57 -16.47
N GLY A 112 -26.08 40.79 -16.02
CA GLY A 112 -25.70 41.96 -15.22
C GLY A 112 -24.77 42.91 -15.96
N ILE A 113 -23.57 42.42 -16.29
CA ILE A 113 -22.48 43.25 -16.82
C ILE A 113 -22.77 43.72 -18.25
N ASP A 114 -23.13 42.78 -19.14
CA ASP A 114 -23.36 43.09 -20.55
C ASP A 114 -24.51 44.11 -20.75
N PRO A 115 -25.66 44.00 -20.06
CA PRO A 115 -26.73 44.99 -20.15
C PRO A 115 -26.34 46.36 -19.57
N LEU A 116 -25.54 46.39 -18.51
CA LEU A 116 -25.03 47.65 -17.95
C LEU A 116 -24.11 48.38 -18.94
N LEU A 117 -23.19 47.64 -19.57
CA LEU A 117 -22.26 48.19 -20.55
C LEU A 117 -23.01 48.67 -21.81
N SER A 118 -23.85 47.81 -22.38
CA SER A 118 -24.54 48.08 -23.64
C SER A 118 -25.73 49.04 -23.51
N GLY A 119 -26.48 48.94 -22.41
CA GLY A 119 -27.71 49.69 -22.21
C GLY A 119 -27.54 51.01 -21.46
N ILE A 120 -26.48 51.16 -20.67
CA ILE A 120 -26.28 52.36 -19.84
C ILE A 120 -24.98 53.07 -20.19
N ILE A 121 -23.83 52.39 -20.07
CA ILE A 121 -22.52 53.05 -20.19
C ILE A 121 -22.25 53.51 -21.63
N GLY A 122 -22.46 52.64 -22.61
CA GLY A 122 -22.28 52.98 -24.03
C GLY A 122 -23.16 54.17 -24.45
N PRO A 123 -24.47 54.14 -24.20
CA PRO A 123 -25.36 55.27 -24.51
C PRO A 123 -25.00 56.55 -23.76
N LEU A 124 -24.59 56.48 -22.49
CA LEU A 124 -24.15 57.67 -21.74
C LEU A 124 -22.91 58.31 -22.37
N LEU A 125 -21.92 57.51 -22.74
CA LEU A 125 -20.72 57.99 -23.43
C LEU A 125 -21.09 58.65 -24.75
N PHE A 126 -21.85 57.96 -25.60
CA PHE A 126 -22.17 58.44 -26.95
C PHE A 126 -23.13 59.65 -26.98
N VAL A 127 -24.14 59.67 -26.11
CA VAL A 127 -25.20 60.70 -26.14
C VAL A 127 -24.86 61.90 -25.28
N VAL A 128 -24.10 61.72 -24.19
CA VAL A 128 -23.86 62.79 -23.23
C VAL A 128 -22.40 63.24 -23.24
N ILE A 129 -21.46 62.32 -23.06
CA ILE A 129 -20.04 62.67 -22.89
C ILE A 129 -19.43 63.15 -24.21
N ASP A 130 -19.60 62.40 -25.30
CA ASP A 130 -19.01 62.73 -26.61
C ASP A 130 -19.50 64.08 -27.15
N PRO A 131 -20.81 64.42 -27.11
CA PRO A 131 -21.29 65.72 -27.58
C PRO A 131 -20.87 66.87 -26.66
N LEU A 132 -20.76 66.65 -25.35
CA LEU A 132 -20.25 67.66 -24.43
C LEU A 132 -18.78 67.97 -24.70
N LEU A 133 -17.96 66.92 -24.90
CA LEU A 133 -16.54 67.10 -25.22
C LEU A 133 -16.36 67.81 -26.56
N SER A 134 -17.00 67.28 -27.60
CA SER A 134 -16.80 67.77 -28.98
C SER A 134 -17.49 69.10 -29.26
N GLY A 135 -18.68 69.32 -28.69
CA GLY A 135 -19.51 70.49 -28.96
C GLY A 135 -19.30 71.65 -28.00
N VAL A 136 -18.79 71.41 -26.79
CA VAL A 136 -18.64 72.45 -25.77
C VAL A 136 -17.19 72.60 -25.33
N ILE A 137 -16.57 71.54 -24.82
CA ILE A 137 -15.25 71.62 -24.18
C ILE A 137 -14.16 71.93 -25.21
N ASN A 138 -14.09 71.16 -26.31
CA ASN A 138 -13.06 71.33 -27.34
C ASN A 138 -13.15 72.71 -28.01
N PRO A 139 -14.33 73.23 -28.40
CA PRO A 139 -14.45 74.58 -28.96
C PRO A 139 -14.09 75.67 -27.94
N MET A 140 -14.42 75.51 -26.65
CA MET A 140 -14.01 76.46 -25.62
C MET A 140 -12.49 76.49 -25.44
N LEU A 141 -11.83 75.33 -25.39
CA LEU A 141 -10.37 75.27 -25.31
C LEU A 141 -9.72 75.94 -26.52
N SER A 142 -10.02 75.43 -27.72
CA SER A 142 -9.39 75.88 -28.97
C SER A 142 -9.77 77.29 -29.40
N GLY A 143 -11.01 77.71 -29.14
CA GLY A 143 -11.55 78.98 -29.64
C GLY A 143 -11.43 80.14 -28.65
N VAL A 144 -11.29 79.86 -27.35
CA VAL A 144 -11.26 80.90 -26.31
C VAL A 144 -9.97 80.82 -25.51
N ILE A 145 -9.67 79.67 -24.92
CA ILE A 145 -8.56 79.55 -23.95
C ILE A 145 -7.19 79.59 -24.66
N ASP A 146 -6.99 78.78 -25.70
CA ASP A 146 -5.72 78.68 -26.41
C ASP A 146 -5.29 80.04 -27.01
N PRO A 147 -6.17 80.81 -27.69
CA PRO A 147 -5.83 82.15 -28.17
C PRO A 147 -5.42 83.11 -27.06
N MET A 148 -6.07 83.07 -25.89
CA MET A 148 -5.74 83.92 -24.74
C MET A 148 -4.38 83.61 -24.11
N LEU A 149 -3.92 82.36 -24.19
CA LEU A 149 -2.61 81.94 -23.67
C LEU A 149 -1.48 82.12 -24.67
N SER A 150 -1.79 82.13 -25.97
CA SER A 150 -0.82 82.32 -27.06
C SER A 150 -0.57 83.79 -27.45
N GLY A 151 -1.36 84.71 -26.90
CA GLY A 151 -1.28 86.17 -27.11
C GLY A 151 -0.44 86.91 -26.08
#